data_AF-A0AAE3D9U1-F1
#
_entry.id   AF-A0AAE3D9U1-F1
#
_cell.length_a   1.000
_cell.length_b   1.000
_cell.length_c   1.000
_cell.angle_alpha   90.00
_cell.angle_beta   90.00
_cell.angle_gamma   90.00
#
_symmetry.space_group_name_H-M   'P 1'
#
loop_
_entity.id
_entity.type
_entity.pdbx_description
1 polymer ?
#
loop_
_entity_poly.entity_id
_entity_poly.type
_entity_poly.pdbx_seq_one_letter_code
_entity_poly.pdbx_strand_id
1 'polypeptide(L)'
;MSKDIEKRISGKGRQGGSMNIRFSGFSNSLQSLNRRQSLTNILLNKQNVGQSGKKDLFVRSTTYDAGTYTISAGQRRKMIPGSVLAAMNNDISKVRKQGDIYECGGTFFTAEQIPKISGACLNEIKAEDNIIDFGKNKYFKYVSGDGQEHCLYTDNKGIGSIVSEIMRGEPYDPVLERYASFWNYMMTKDPVYVQLSYSDEEIRGYMENAGIKNGFFTVKMGDREATQFYSATKTTSPIQSKERYDARYKNLTSGGILLDEYEAGDIFKIGDKEYILSENHTLDIPYGEDIYNLEYPSNYKFGKKVE
;
A
#
# COMPACT_ATOMS: atom_id res chain seq x y z
N MET A 1 52.40 -41.79 -24.15
CA MET A 1 53.63 -42.55 -23.85
C MET A 1 54.81 -41.61 -24.03
N SER A 2 55.74 -41.64 -23.06
CA SER A 2 57.06 -40.97 -22.98
C SER A 2 57.10 -39.45 -23.18
N LYS A 3 57.36 -38.62 -22.15
CA LYS A 3 58.59 -38.47 -21.33
C LYS A 3 59.86 -38.27 -22.16
N ASP A 4 60.59 -37.20 -21.82
CA ASP A 4 62.07 -37.11 -21.64
C ASP A 4 62.54 -35.67 -21.96
N ILE A 5 63.44 -34.97 -21.25
CA ILE A 5 64.44 -35.21 -20.18
C ILE A 5 64.80 -33.80 -19.63
N GLU A 6 64.67 -33.52 -18.33
CA GLU A 6 65.70 -33.49 -17.27
C GLU A 6 67.09 -32.82 -17.55
N LYS A 7 67.30 -31.65 -16.89
CA LYS A 7 68.35 -31.40 -15.85
C LYS A 7 69.70 -30.73 -16.23
N ARG A 8 69.97 -29.56 -15.59
CA ARG A 8 71.17 -29.15 -14.80
C ARG A 8 71.14 -27.61 -14.61
N ILE A 9 70.70 -27.06 -13.48
CA ILE A 9 71.40 -26.77 -12.19
C ILE A 9 72.70 -25.96 -12.30
N SER A 10 72.61 -24.67 -11.94
CA SER A 10 73.56 -23.83 -11.18
C SER A 10 72.96 -22.41 -11.20
N GLY A 11 72.62 -21.68 -10.14
CA GLY A 11 72.97 -21.73 -8.73
C GLY A 11 73.33 -20.31 -8.29
N LYS A 12 72.40 -19.58 -7.64
CA LYS A 12 72.63 -18.70 -6.46
C LYS A 12 71.45 -17.73 -6.19
N GLY A 13 70.88 -17.86 -4.99
CA GLY A 13 70.48 -16.72 -4.15
C GLY A 13 69.00 -16.30 -4.15
N ARG A 14 68.14 -17.00 -3.39
CA ARG A 14 66.94 -16.37 -2.79
C ARG A 14 66.63 -17.00 -1.44
N GLN A 15 66.59 -16.14 -0.41
CA GLN A 15 66.38 -16.47 1.00
C GLN A 15 64.97 -17.01 1.27
N GLY A 16 64.88 -17.79 2.35
CA GLY A 16 63.80 -18.73 2.66
C GLY A 16 62.41 -18.12 2.80
N GLY A 17 61.42 -18.86 2.30
CA GLY A 17 60.03 -18.69 2.65
C GLY A 17 59.74 -19.28 4.04
N SER A 18 58.90 -18.59 4.80
CA SER A 18 58.10 -19.20 5.86
C SER A 18 56.63 -19.10 5.43
N MET A 19 56.02 -20.27 5.37
CA MET A 19 54.64 -20.52 4.98
C MET A 19 53.74 -20.11 6.14
N ASN A 20 52.95 -19.04 5.99
CA ASN A 20 51.99 -18.63 7.01
C ASN A 20 50.69 -19.45 6.85
N ILE A 21 50.70 -20.68 7.37
CA ILE A 21 49.48 -21.44 7.62
C ILE A 21 48.81 -20.83 8.85
N ARG A 22 47.79 -19.98 8.65
CA ARG A 22 46.94 -19.54 9.77
C ARG A 22 46.02 -20.67 10.18
N PHE A 23 46.32 -21.29 11.32
CA PHE A 23 45.40 -22.13 12.08
C PHE A 23 44.20 -21.29 12.54
N SER A 24 43.12 -21.27 11.76
CA SER A 24 41.80 -20.88 12.24
C SER A 24 41.14 -22.08 12.91
N GLY A 25 41.36 -22.28 14.21
CA GLY A 25 40.86 -23.50 14.86
C GLY A 25 40.67 -23.47 16.37
N PHE A 26 40.75 -22.30 17.04
CA PHE A 26 40.69 -22.25 18.51
C PHE A 26 39.58 -21.35 19.11
N SER A 27 38.71 -20.72 18.30
CA SER A 27 37.59 -19.91 18.84
C SER A 27 36.24 -20.65 18.91
N ASN A 28 36.05 -21.74 18.17
CA ASN A 28 34.77 -22.46 18.12
C ASN A 28 34.63 -23.59 19.18
N SER A 29 35.72 -24.03 19.81
CA SER A 29 35.67 -25.06 20.86
C SER A 29 35.20 -24.50 22.21
N LEU A 30 35.58 -23.26 22.56
CA LEU A 30 35.13 -22.61 23.81
C LEU A 30 33.65 -22.21 23.78
N GLN A 31 33.13 -21.79 22.61
CA GLN A 31 31.70 -21.46 22.47
C GLN A 31 30.80 -22.71 22.50
N SER A 32 31.28 -23.85 21.99
CA SER A 32 30.52 -25.12 22.04
C SER A 32 30.56 -25.79 23.42
N LEU A 33 31.65 -25.65 24.17
CA LEU A 33 31.73 -26.08 25.58
C LEU A 33 30.82 -25.27 26.51
N ASN A 34 30.77 -23.94 26.36
CA ASN A 34 29.88 -23.07 27.14
C ASN A 34 28.39 -23.32 26.82
N ARG A 35 28.04 -23.61 25.56
CA ARG A 35 26.68 -24.03 25.18
C ARG A 35 26.29 -25.40 25.75
N ARG A 36 27.23 -26.36 25.81
CA ARG A 36 26.95 -27.67 26.39
C ARG A 36 26.76 -27.60 27.91
N GLN A 37 27.56 -26.83 28.64
CA GLN A 37 27.36 -26.59 30.09
C GLN A 37 26.08 -25.82 30.40
N SER A 38 25.71 -24.84 29.57
CA SER A 38 24.43 -24.11 29.69
C SER A 38 23.22 -25.03 29.53
N LEU A 39 23.28 -26.00 28.62
CA LEU A 39 22.17 -26.92 28.36
C LEU A 39 22.06 -28.01 29.44
N THR A 40 23.17 -28.52 29.99
CA THR A 40 23.12 -29.44 31.14
C THR A 40 22.56 -28.78 32.39
N ASN A 41 22.87 -27.50 32.63
CA ASN A 41 22.31 -26.76 33.78
C ASN A 41 20.80 -26.49 33.64
N ILE A 42 20.28 -26.37 32.42
CA ILE A 42 18.84 -26.20 32.16
C ILE A 42 18.10 -27.54 32.23
N LEU A 43 18.73 -28.64 31.77
CA LEU A 43 18.16 -30.00 31.83
C LEU A 43 18.14 -30.58 33.26
N LEU A 44 19.09 -30.22 34.13
CA LEU A 44 19.15 -30.67 35.53
C LEU A 44 18.21 -29.91 36.47
N ASN A 45 17.57 -28.82 36.02
CA ASN A 45 16.63 -28.03 36.84
C ASN A 45 15.17 -28.50 36.76
N LYS A 46 14.91 -29.68 36.18
CA LYS A 46 13.64 -30.40 36.40
C LYS A 46 13.81 -31.36 37.57
N GLN A 47 13.48 -30.84 38.75
CA GLN A 47 13.00 -31.50 39.97
C GLN A 47 13.63 -30.82 41.16
N ASN A 48 12.94 -29.85 41.76
CA ASN A 48 12.68 -29.91 43.19
C ASN A 48 11.57 -28.95 43.59
N VAL A 49 10.69 -29.54 44.39
CA VAL A 49 9.55 -28.95 45.08
C VAL A 49 10.04 -27.85 46.02
N GLY A 50 9.24 -26.79 46.15
CA GLY A 50 9.67 -25.52 46.70
C GLY A 50 10.20 -25.53 48.13
N GLN A 51 10.95 -24.49 48.48
CA GLN A 51 11.01 -23.89 49.80
C GLN A 51 11.78 -22.56 49.76
N SER A 52 11.12 -21.52 50.26
CA SER A 52 11.65 -20.44 51.10
C SER A 52 13.15 -20.09 51.00
N GLY A 53 13.41 -18.91 50.41
CA GLY A 53 14.30 -17.90 50.97
C GLY A 53 15.80 -18.20 51.02
N LYS A 54 16.53 -17.92 49.92
CA LYS A 54 17.93 -17.46 49.96
C LYS A 54 18.17 -16.43 48.84
N LYS A 55 18.80 -15.31 49.21
CA LYS A 55 19.28 -14.29 48.28
C LYS A 55 20.64 -14.76 47.73
N ASP A 56 20.76 -14.90 46.42
CA ASP A 56 22.06 -15.07 45.78
C ASP A 56 22.73 -13.70 45.60
N LEU A 57 23.97 -13.60 46.10
CA LEU A 57 24.83 -12.44 46.01
C LEU A 57 25.38 -12.34 44.59
N PHE A 58 24.94 -11.37 43.78
CA PHE A 58 25.56 -11.09 42.49
C PHE A 58 26.50 -9.89 42.56
N VAL A 59 27.73 -10.12 42.07
CA VAL A 59 28.83 -9.18 41.91
C VAL A 59 28.43 -8.06 40.95
N ARG A 60 28.58 -6.80 41.38
CA ARG A 60 28.36 -5.62 40.53
C ARG A 60 29.45 -5.49 39.48
N SER A 61 29.06 -5.57 38.20
CA SER A 61 29.83 -5.05 37.06
C SER A 61 29.11 -3.81 36.54
N THR A 62 29.76 -2.65 36.63
CA THR A 62 29.23 -1.33 36.28
C THR A 62 29.41 -1.04 34.79
N THR A 63 28.51 -1.51 33.90
CA THR A 63 28.33 -0.84 32.58
C THR A 63 27.08 -1.18 31.77
N TYR A 64 26.15 -2.00 32.22
CA TYR A 64 24.90 -2.24 31.49
C TYR A 64 23.72 -2.27 32.44
N ASP A 65 22.90 -1.22 32.41
CA ASP A 65 21.63 -1.18 33.11
C ASP A 65 20.60 -1.97 32.29
N ALA A 66 20.77 -3.30 32.28
CA ALA A 66 19.75 -4.22 31.81
C ALA A 66 18.68 -4.32 32.89
N GLY A 67 17.78 -3.33 32.91
CA GLY A 67 16.60 -3.32 33.78
C GLY A 67 15.82 -4.61 33.59
N THR A 68 15.78 -5.43 34.63
CA THR A 68 14.96 -6.65 34.67
C THR A 68 13.51 -6.19 34.85
N TYR A 69 12.71 -6.24 33.79
CA TYR A 69 11.28 -5.96 33.87
C TYR A 69 10.59 -7.03 34.73
N THR A 70 10.46 -6.77 36.02
CA THR A 70 9.52 -7.51 36.87
C THR A 70 8.14 -6.90 36.62
N ILE A 71 7.29 -7.61 35.87
CA ILE A 71 5.89 -7.22 35.69
C ILE A 71 5.22 -7.35 37.07
N SER A 72 4.99 -6.23 37.73
CA SER A 72 4.10 -6.17 38.87
C SER A 72 2.67 -6.37 38.37
N ALA A 73 2.11 -7.54 38.66
CA ALA A 73 0.71 -7.86 38.41
C ALA A 73 -0.16 -6.85 39.19
N GLY A 74 -0.74 -5.86 38.50
CA GLY A 74 -1.69 -4.92 39.09
C GLY A 74 -1.69 -3.50 38.52
N GLN A 75 -0.65 -3.05 37.82
CA GLN A 75 -0.70 -1.77 37.11
C GLN A 75 -1.35 -1.96 35.75
N ARG A 76 -2.44 -1.23 35.45
CA ARG A 76 -2.93 -1.09 34.06
C ARG A 76 -1.73 -0.74 33.20
N ARG A 77 -1.37 -1.61 32.24
CA ARG A 77 -0.23 -1.37 31.36
C ARG A 77 -0.46 -0.01 30.70
N LYS A 78 0.48 0.92 30.91
CA LYS A 78 0.38 2.27 30.36
C LYS A 78 0.33 2.15 28.83
N MET A 79 -0.76 2.63 28.24
CA MET A 79 -0.92 2.67 26.79
C MET A 79 0.14 3.59 26.18
N ILE A 80 0.54 3.31 24.95
CA ILE A 80 1.49 4.15 24.25
C ILE A 80 0.94 5.57 24.04
N PRO A 81 1.80 6.59 24.02
CA PRO A 81 1.39 7.95 23.69
C PRO A 81 0.79 8.05 22.28
N GLY A 82 -0.18 8.95 22.09
CA GLY A 82 -0.78 9.19 20.77
C GLY A 82 0.23 9.63 19.69
N SER A 83 1.35 10.27 20.09
CA SER A 83 2.44 10.61 19.17
C SER A 83 3.14 9.38 18.59
N VAL A 84 3.31 8.32 19.39
CA VAL A 84 3.89 7.04 18.95
C VAL A 84 2.91 6.31 18.03
N LEU A 85 1.62 6.33 18.36
CA LEU A 85 0.53 5.80 17.53
C LEU A 85 0.46 6.49 16.15
N ALA A 86 0.52 7.82 16.12
CA ALA A 86 0.54 8.57 14.87
C ALA A 86 1.81 8.29 14.06
N ALA A 87 2.98 8.18 14.72
CA ALA A 87 4.24 7.90 14.05
C ALA A 87 4.25 6.53 13.35
N MET A 88 3.75 5.47 14.01
CA MET A 88 3.68 4.14 13.41
C MET A 88 2.67 4.03 12.26
N ASN A 89 1.52 4.68 12.39
CA ASN A 89 0.47 4.64 11.36
C ASN A 89 0.88 5.42 10.11
N ASN A 90 1.63 6.52 10.27
CA ASN A 90 2.16 7.31 9.16
C ASN A 90 3.31 6.60 8.43
N ASP A 91 4.19 5.91 9.15
CA ASP A 91 5.36 5.28 8.54
C ASP A 91 5.80 4.02 9.28
N ILE A 92 5.34 2.88 8.79
CA ILE A 92 5.68 1.56 9.34
C ILE A 92 7.18 1.28 9.32
N SER A 93 7.96 1.94 8.44
CA SER A 93 9.42 1.74 8.40
C SER A 93 10.12 2.26 9.67
N LYS A 94 9.45 3.11 10.45
CA LYS A 94 9.92 3.60 11.75
C LYS A 94 9.64 2.64 12.90
N VAL A 95 8.98 1.51 12.64
CA VAL A 95 8.67 0.48 13.63
C VAL A 95 9.65 -0.67 13.49
N ARG A 96 10.30 -1.04 14.60
CA ARG A 96 11.15 -2.23 14.68
C ARG A 96 10.51 -3.25 15.60
N LYS A 97 10.63 -4.54 15.27
CA LYS A 97 10.12 -5.64 16.10
C LYS A 97 11.28 -6.56 16.52
N GLN A 98 11.35 -6.88 17.81
CA GLN A 98 12.26 -7.87 18.37
C GLN A 98 11.48 -8.79 19.31
N GLY A 99 11.17 -10.01 18.86
CA GLY A 99 10.24 -10.89 19.56
C GLY A 99 8.87 -10.23 19.73
N ASP A 100 8.40 -10.12 20.96
CA ASP A 100 7.10 -9.52 21.31
C ASP A 100 7.16 -8.01 21.60
N ILE A 101 8.34 -7.40 21.46
CA ILE A 101 8.57 -5.98 21.74
C ILE A 101 8.69 -5.21 20.42
N TYR A 102 7.93 -4.12 20.33
CA TYR A 102 8.03 -3.11 19.29
C TYR A 102 8.81 -1.90 19.78
N GLU A 103 9.52 -1.25 18.88
CA GLU A 103 10.19 0.04 19.09
C GLU A 103 9.75 1.03 18.02
N CYS A 104 9.34 2.23 18.43
CA CYS A 104 9.04 3.32 17.53
C CYS A 104 9.43 4.66 18.18
N GLY A 105 10.32 5.41 17.55
CA GLY A 105 10.78 6.71 18.06
C GLY A 105 11.41 6.62 19.45
N GLY A 106 12.13 5.53 19.76
CA GLY A 106 12.74 5.30 21.07
C GLY A 106 11.77 4.84 22.16
N THR A 107 10.48 4.68 21.87
CA THR A 107 9.50 4.08 22.78
C THR A 107 9.39 2.59 22.53
N PHE A 108 9.57 1.79 23.58
CA PHE A 108 9.42 0.34 23.56
C PHE A 108 8.05 -0.07 24.13
N PHE A 109 7.33 -0.97 23.45
CA PHE A 109 5.98 -1.39 23.84
C PHE A 109 5.62 -2.77 23.31
N THR A 110 4.61 -3.41 23.90
CA THR A 110 4.02 -4.65 23.38
C THR A 110 2.69 -4.39 22.66
N ALA A 111 2.18 -5.36 21.90
CA ALA A 111 0.88 -5.25 21.20
C ALA A 111 -0.28 -4.86 22.14
N GLU A 112 -0.28 -5.35 23.38
CA GLU A 112 -1.29 -5.05 24.40
C GLU A 112 -1.30 -3.59 24.86
N GLN A 113 -0.23 -2.83 24.59
CA GLN A 113 -0.13 -1.41 24.94
C GLN A 113 -0.57 -0.48 23.80
N ILE A 114 -0.98 -1.04 22.65
CA ILE A 114 -1.49 -0.29 21.52
C ILE A 114 -2.99 -0.01 21.76
N PRO A 115 -3.41 1.26 21.90
CA PRO A 115 -4.82 1.58 22.09
C PRO A 115 -5.60 1.25 20.82
N LYS A 116 -6.86 0.83 20.99
CA LYS A 116 -7.79 0.67 19.87
C LYS A 116 -8.17 2.02 19.27
N ILE A 117 -8.16 2.11 17.95
CA ILE A 117 -8.65 3.29 17.26
C ILE A 117 -10.15 3.44 17.55
N SER A 118 -10.52 4.59 18.11
CA SER A 118 -11.91 4.91 18.42
C SER A 118 -12.66 5.31 17.16
N GLY A 119 -13.81 4.68 16.91
CA GLY A 119 -14.71 5.02 15.80
C GLY A 119 -15.24 6.46 15.84
N ALA A 120 -15.26 7.10 17.02
CA ALA A 120 -15.74 8.47 17.20
C ALA A 120 -14.85 9.54 16.55
N CYS A 121 -13.63 9.19 16.15
CA CYS A 121 -12.66 10.11 15.54
C CYS A 121 -12.43 9.84 14.04
N LEU A 122 -13.28 9.02 13.41
CA LEU A 122 -13.15 8.65 12.00
C LEU A 122 -13.92 9.61 11.11
N ASN A 123 -13.26 10.10 10.07
CA ASN A 123 -13.91 10.91 9.05
C ASN A 123 -14.77 10.02 8.14
N GLU A 124 -15.89 10.54 7.68
CA GLU A 124 -16.67 9.89 6.63
C GLU A 124 -15.99 10.12 5.27
N ILE A 125 -16.07 9.11 4.40
CA ILE A 125 -15.55 9.22 3.03
C ILE A 125 -16.68 9.71 2.14
N LYS A 126 -16.68 11.01 1.85
CA LYS A 126 -17.64 11.66 0.95
C LYS A 126 -16.96 12.70 0.09
N ALA A 127 -17.50 12.88 -1.10
CA ALA A 127 -17.10 13.93 -2.02
C ALA A 127 -17.89 15.21 -1.75
N GLU A 128 -17.19 16.33 -1.85
CA GLU A 128 -17.75 17.68 -1.87
C GLU A 128 -17.37 18.30 -3.21
N ASP A 129 -18.34 18.83 -3.95
CA ASP A 129 -18.13 19.38 -5.30
C ASP A 129 -17.38 18.44 -6.27
N ASN A 130 -17.73 17.14 -6.25
CA ASN A 130 -17.04 16.08 -7.00
C ASN A 130 -15.54 15.91 -6.65
N ILE A 131 -15.12 16.39 -5.50
CA ILE A 131 -13.76 16.22 -4.97
C ILE A 131 -13.83 15.33 -3.73
N ILE A 132 -13.08 14.24 -3.73
CA ILE A 132 -12.88 13.40 -2.55
C ILE A 132 -11.49 13.70 -1.97
N ASP A 133 -11.47 14.19 -0.73
CA ASP A 133 -10.23 14.60 -0.06
C ASP A 133 -9.92 13.72 1.15
N PHE A 134 -9.01 12.78 0.94
CA PHE A 134 -8.51 11.93 2.00
C PHE A 134 -7.48 12.63 2.90
N GLY A 135 -6.96 13.79 2.49
CA GLY A 135 -5.94 14.54 3.23
C GLY A 135 -4.72 13.70 3.59
N LYS A 136 -4.01 14.12 4.63
CA LYS A 136 -2.78 13.48 5.13
C LYS A 136 -2.94 13.08 6.59
N ASN A 137 -2.53 11.87 6.94
CA ASN A 137 -2.55 11.35 8.30
C ASN A 137 -3.95 11.37 8.94
N LYS A 138 -4.96 11.07 8.14
CA LYS A 138 -6.36 11.05 8.57
C LYS A 138 -6.84 9.62 8.70
N TYR A 139 -7.77 9.43 9.63
CA TYR A 139 -8.48 8.18 9.82
C TYR A 139 -9.87 8.29 9.21
N PHE A 140 -10.33 7.22 8.58
CA PHE A 140 -11.61 7.18 7.89
C PHE A 140 -12.43 5.96 8.28
N LYS A 141 -13.73 6.08 8.10
CA LYS A 141 -14.67 4.98 8.18
C LYS A 141 -15.30 4.74 6.81
N TYR A 142 -15.27 3.49 6.39
CA TYR A 142 -16.08 2.97 5.29
C TYR A 142 -17.12 2.01 5.85
N VAL A 143 -18.36 2.11 5.38
CA VAL A 143 -19.42 1.15 5.72
C VAL A 143 -19.77 0.39 4.45
N SER A 144 -19.54 -0.92 4.45
CA SER A 144 -19.85 -1.79 3.32
C SER A 144 -21.35 -2.01 3.18
N GLY A 145 -21.78 -2.58 2.05
CA GLY A 145 -23.20 -2.81 1.74
C GLY A 145 -23.93 -3.72 2.71
N ASP A 146 -23.23 -4.58 3.46
CA ASP A 146 -23.76 -5.41 4.55
C ASP A 146 -23.82 -4.68 5.91
N GLY A 147 -23.42 -3.41 5.96
CA GLY A 147 -23.42 -2.57 7.15
C GLY A 147 -22.18 -2.74 8.04
N GLN A 148 -21.18 -3.51 7.63
CA GLN A 148 -19.93 -3.66 8.38
C GLN A 148 -19.09 -2.37 8.30
N GLU A 149 -18.53 -1.97 9.44
CA GLU A 149 -17.63 -0.81 9.52
C GLU A 149 -16.17 -1.23 9.32
N HIS A 150 -15.47 -0.52 8.44
CA HIS A 150 -14.07 -0.70 8.10
C HIS A 150 -13.29 0.59 8.38
N CYS A 151 -12.15 0.47 9.06
CA CYS A 151 -11.36 1.63 9.51
C CYS A 151 -10.11 1.80 8.64
N LEU A 152 -9.99 2.92 7.94
CA LEU A 152 -8.88 3.20 7.04
C LEU A 152 -7.99 4.33 7.57
N TYR A 153 -6.76 4.38 7.07
CA TYR A 153 -5.83 5.46 7.31
C TYR A 153 -5.19 5.93 6.01
N THR A 154 -5.01 7.23 5.87
CA THR A 154 -4.32 7.84 4.72
C THR A 154 -2.97 8.39 5.13
N ASP A 155 -1.92 7.98 4.41
CA ASP A 155 -0.56 8.50 4.54
C ASP A 155 -0.18 9.33 3.29
N ASN A 156 1.12 9.52 3.01
CA ASN A 156 1.58 10.22 1.81
C ASN A 156 1.53 9.37 0.52
N LYS A 157 1.40 8.05 0.66
CA LYS A 157 1.49 7.07 -0.42
C LYS A 157 0.09 6.69 -0.90
N GLY A 158 -0.88 6.61 0.00
CA GLY A 158 -2.26 6.31 -0.32
C GLY A 158 -3.14 6.10 0.93
N ILE A 159 -4.25 5.40 0.73
CA ILE A 159 -5.16 4.95 1.79
C ILE A 159 -5.04 3.44 1.99
N GLY A 160 -5.22 2.94 3.21
CA GLY A 160 -5.15 1.51 3.50
C GLY A 160 -5.46 1.15 4.95
N SER A 161 -5.11 -0.09 5.32
CA SER A 161 -5.25 -0.58 6.70
C SER A 161 -4.42 0.21 7.69
N ILE A 162 -4.93 0.29 8.92
CA ILE A 162 -4.25 0.95 10.03
C ILE A 162 -3.19 0.03 10.62
N VAL A 163 -1.92 0.44 10.52
CA VAL A 163 -0.76 -0.33 11.00
C VAL A 163 -0.91 -0.76 12.47
N SER A 164 -1.37 0.13 13.34
CA SER A 164 -1.55 -0.15 14.75
C SER A 164 -2.58 -1.24 15.03
N GLU A 165 -3.63 -1.34 14.21
CA GLU A 165 -4.66 -2.38 14.33
C GLU A 165 -4.08 -3.75 13.92
N ILE A 166 -3.31 -3.78 12.82
CA ILE A 166 -2.58 -4.98 12.38
C ILE A 166 -1.61 -5.46 13.48
N MET A 167 -0.86 -4.53 14.08
CA MET A 167 0.11 -4.85 15.14
C MET A 167 -0.55 -5.37 16.43
N ARG A 168 -1.80 -4.96 16.70
CA ARG A 168 -2.62 -5.50 17.80
C ARG A 168 -3.08 -6.94 17.51
N GLY A 169 -3.04 -7.37 16.25
CA GLY A 169 -3.48 -8.69 15.81
C GLY A 169 -4.92 -8.70 15.31
N GLU A 170 -5.46 -7.55 14.88
CA GLU A 170 -6.73 -7.55 14.16
C GLU A 170 -6.62 -8.38 12.88
N PRO A 171 -7.67 -9.15 12.53
CA PRO A 171 -7.64 -9.99 11.34
C PRO A 171 -7.55 -9.15 10.07
N TYR A 172 -6.98 -9.77 9.02
CA TYR A 172 -6.95 -9.18 7.70
C TYR A 172 -8.37 -8.90 7.20
N ASP A 173 -8.60 -7.70 6.69
CA ASP A 173 -9.89 -7.23 6.20
C ASP A 173 -9.86 -7.09 4.65
N PRO A 174 -10.34 -8.11 3.92
CA PRO A 174 -10.28 -8.09 2.46
C PRO A 174 -11.19 -7.03 1.84
N VAL A 175 -12.29 -6.66 2.51
CA VAL A 175 -13.25 -5.68 2.00
C VAL A 175 -12.64 -4.28 2.09
N LEU A 176 -12.03 -3.96 3.23
CA LEU A 176 -11.26 -2.74 3.42
C LEU A 176 -10.16 -2.59 2.36
N GLU A 177 -9.32 -3.62 2.19
CA GLU A 177 -8.19 -3.56 1.27
C GLU A 177 -8.62 -3.41 -0.19
N ARG A 178 -9.73 -4.06 -0.57
CA ARG A 178 -10.33 -3.90 -1.90
C ARG A 178 -10.83 -2.47 -2.12
N TYR A 179 -11.49 -1.89 -1.12
CA TYR A 179 -11.97 -0.50 -1.18
C TYR A 179 -10.82 0.52 -1.18
N ALA A 180 -9.80 0.31 -0.36
CA ALA A 180 -8.61 1.16 -0.32
C ALA A 180 -7.85 1.14 -1.66
N SER A 181 -7.67 -0.06 -2.22
CA SER A 181 -6.99 -0.25 -3.50
C SER A 181 -7.70 0.48 -4.65
N PHE A 182 -9.04 0.53 -4.63
CA PHE A 182 -9.82 1.26 -5.63
C PHE A 182 -9.42 2.74 -5.69
N TRP A 183 -9.40 3.41 -4.54
CA TRP A 183 -9.01 4.83 -4.46
C TRP A 183 -7.53 5.04 -4.77
N ASN A 184 -6.65 4.11 -4.37
CA ASN A 184 -5.24 4.17 -4.74
C ASN A 184 -5.04 4.06 -6.26
N TYR A 185 -5.84 3.27 -6.97
CA TYR A 185 -5.80 3.23 -8.44
C TYR A 185 -6.31 4.51 -9.07
N MET A 186 -7.32 5.17 -8.49
CA MET A 186 -7.79 6.48 -8.97
C MET A 186 -6.72 7.59 -8.88
N MET A 187 -5.75 7.43 -7.98
CA MET A 187 -4.59 8.33 -7.85
C MET A 187 -3.50 8.10 -8.91
N THR A 188 -3.65 7.10 -9.77
CA THR A 188 -2.72 6.85 -10.88
C THR A 188 -3.13 7.67 -12.11
N LYS A 189 -2.18 7.90 -13.03
CA LYS A 189 -2.47 8.63 -14.27
C LYS A 189 -3.42 7.87 -15.21
N ASP A 190 -3.41 6.55 -15.14
CA ASP A 190 -4.20 5.70 -16.00
C ASP A 190 -5.04 4.70 -15.16
N PRO A 191 -6.37 4.89 -15.08
CA PRO A 191 -7.24 4.04 -14.27
C PRO A 191 -7.54 2.68 -14.92
N VAL A 192 -6.81 2.23 -15.96
CA VAL A 192 -6.98 0.89 -16.57
C VAL A 192 -7.04 -0.24 -15.53
N TYR A 193 -6.22 -0.17 -14.50
CA TYR A 193 -6.21 -1.19 -13.45
C TYR A 193 -7.53 -1.26 -12.66
N VAL A 194 -8.29 -0.16 -12.59
CA VAL A 194 -9.64 -0.17 -12.03
C VAL A 194 -10.53 -1.07 -12.89
N GLN A 195 -10.56 -0.87 -14.20
CA GLN A 195 -11.38 -1.68 -15.09
C GLN A 195 -11.00 -3.16 -15.07
N LEU A 196 -9.70 -3.47 -14.93
CA LEU A 196 -9.23 -4.86 -14.89
C LEU A 196 -9.55 -5.57 -13.58
N SER A 197 -9.78 -4.83 -12.49
CA SER A 197 -9.86 -5.38 -11.13
C SER A 197 -11.25 -5.26 -10.49
N TYR A 198 -12.12 -4.42 -11.04
CA TYR A 198 -13.45 -4.07 -10.51
C TYR A 198 -14.51 -4.20 -11.60
N SER A 199 -15.68 -4.74 -11.27
CA SER A 199 -16.81 -4.73 -12.19
C SER A 199 -17.41 -3.33 -12.29
N ASP A 200 -18.15 -3.07 -13.37
CA ASP A 200 -18.83 -1.78 -13.55
C ASP A 200 -19.82 -1.50 -12.41
N GLU A 201 -20.53 -2.52 -11.90
CA GLU A 201 -21.43 -2.38 -10.76
C GLU A 201 -20.68 -1.97 -9.49
N GLU A 202 -19.51 -2.57 -9.24
CA GLU A 202 -18.71 -2.25 -8.06
C GLU A 202 -18.13 -0.84 -8.14
N ILE A 203 -17.62 -0.45 -9.31
CA ILE A 203 -17.15 0.91 -9.57
C ILE A 203 -18.27 1.90 -9.29
N ARG A 204 -19.45 1.69 -9.90
CA ARG A 204 -20.60 2.59 -9.72
C ARG A 204 -21.05 2.66 -8.26
N GLY A 205 -21.07 1.53 -7.56
CA GLY A 205 -21.40 1.47 -6.14
C GLY A 205 -20.43 2.28 -5.27
N TYR A 206 -19.12 2.20 -5.52
CA TYR A 206 -18.15 3.03 -4.79
C TYR A 206 -18.27 4.51 -5.09
N MET A 207 -18.53 4.87 -6.36
CA MET A 207 -18.74 6.26 -6.75
C MET A 207 -20.02 6.84 -6.12
N GLU A 208 -21.12 6.08 -6.12
CA GLU A 208 -22.40 6.45 -5.51
C GLU A 208 -22.27 6.59 -3.98
N ASN A 209 -21.64 5.62 -3.31
CA ASN A 209 -21.41 5.67 -1.87
C ASN A 209 -20.57 6.88 -1.45
N ALA A 210 -19.60 7.27 -2.28
CA ALA A 210 -18.80 8.47 -2.06
C ALA A 210 -19.54 9.78 -2.45
N GLY A 211 -20.70 9.72 -3.08
CA GLY A 211 -21.44 10.89 -3.55
C GLY A 211 -20.84 11.56 -4.79
N ILE A 212 -20.02 10.84 -5.57
CA ILE A 212 -19.42 11.37 -6.80
C ILE A 212 -20.43 11.27 -7.95
N LYS A 213 -20.66 12.39 -8.64
CA LYS A 213 -21.55 12.47 -9.81
C LYS A 213 -20.76 12.24 -11.10
N ASN A 214 -21.46 11.84 -12.17
CA ASN A 214 -20.88 11.77 -13.51
C ASN A 214 -20.24 13.10 -13.93
N GLY A 215 -19.17 13.01 -14.70
CA GLY A 215 -18.32 14.13 -15.07
C GLY A 215 -16.91 14.03 -14.49
N PHE A 216 -16.16 15.13 -14.53
CA PHE A 216 -14.86 15.19 -13.89
C PHE A 216 -14.98 15.11 -12.37
N PHE A 217 -14.06 14.37 -11.75
CA PHE A 217 -13.90 14.29 -10.31
C PHE A 217 -12.42 14.26 -9.95
N THR A 218 -12.10 14.74 -8.75
CA THR A 218 -10.72 14.81 -8.27
C THR A 218 -10.58 14.02 -6.99
N VAL A 219 -9.55 13.18 -6.93
CA VAL A 219 -9.12 12.48 -5.71
C VAL A 219 -7.91 13.19 -5.16
N LYS A 220 -7.91 13.51 -3.87
CA LYS A 220 -6.77 14.09 -3.14
C LYS A 220 -6.32 13.12 -2.06
N MET A 221 -5.01 12.85 -2.03
CA MET A 221 -4.36 12.03 -1.00
C MET A 221 -3.04 12.69 -0.62
N GLY A 222 -3.00 13.22 0.59
CA GLY A 222 -1.88 14.02 1.09
C GLY A 222 -1.61 15.23 0.19
N ASP A 223 -0.39 15.29 -0.33
CA ASP A 223 0.08 16.39 -1.18
C ASP A 223 -0.15 16.11 -2.68
N ARG A 224 -0.86 15.02 -3.02
CA ARG A 224 -1.12 14.57 -4.39
C ARG A 224 -2.60 14.70 -4.73
N GLU A 225 -2.87 15.01 -5.99
CA GLU A 225 -4.21 14.94 -6.55
C GLU A 225 -4.20 14.29 -7.95
N ALA A 226 -5.31 13.67 -8.30
CA ALA A 226 -5.55 13.10 -9.62
C ALA A 226 -6.98 13.41 -10.06
N THR A 227 -7.14 13.81 -11.32
CA THR A 227 -8.46 14.06 -11.92
C THR A 227 -8.77 13.00 -12.94
N GLN A 228 -9.94 12.40 -12.81
CA GLN A 228 -10.48 11.37 -13.70
C GLN A 228 -11.87 11.81 -14.18
N PHE A 229 -12.42 11.12 -15.16
CA PHE A 229 -13.76 11.34 -15.68
C PHE A 229 -14.64 10.12 -15.42
N TYR A 230 -15.79 10.32 -14.79
CA TYR A 230 -16.78 9.29 -14.48
C TYR A 230 -17.95 9.35 -15.46
N SER A 231 -18.03 8.37 -16.35
CA SER A 231 -19.02 8.27 -17.41
C SER A 231 -20.22 7.39 -17.02
N ALA A 232 -21.39 7.78 -17.51
CA ALA A 232 -22.62 6.99 -17.48
C ALA A 232 -22.70 5.97 -18.63
N THR A 233 -21.65 5.89 -19.47
CA THR A 233 -21.52 4.92 -20.57
C THR A 233 -21.85 3.50 -20.12
N LYS A 234 -22.53 2.74 -20.99
CA LYS A 234 -22.85 1.32 -20.79
C LYS A 234 -22.02 0.38 -21.68
N THR A 235 -21.18 0.96 -22.54
CA THR A 235 -20.49 0.24 -23.62
C THR A 235 -18.99 0.24 -23.45
N THR A 236 -18.46 1.11 -22.59
CA THR A 236 -17.02 1.23 -22.31
C THR A 236 -16.78 1.35 -20.82
N SER A 237 -15.52 1.47 -20.38
CA SER A 237 -15.21 1.63 -18.96
C SER A 237 -15.86 2.89 -18.37
N PRO A 238 -16.50 2.81 -17.18
CA PRO A 238 -17.08 3.96 -16.52
C PRO A 238 -16.05 5.03 -16.13
N ILE A 239 -14.76 4.70 -16.01
CA ILE A 239 -13.73 5.62 -15.54
C ILE A 239 -12.70 5.84 -16.63
N GLN A 240 -12.44 7.10 -16.95
CA GLN A 240 -11.52 7.51 -18.00
C GLN A 240 -10.50 8.47 -17.43
N SER A 241 -9.24 8.36 -17.86
CA SER A 241 -8.27 9.40 -17.50
C SER A 241 -8.61 10.71 -18.19
N LYS A 242 -8.27 11.83 -17.53
CA LYS A 242 -8.40 13.16 -18.15
C LYS A 242 -7.70 13.22 -19.50
N GLU A 243 -6.51 12.61 -19.63
CA GLU A 243 -5.76 12.57 -20.88
C GLU A 243 -6.52 11.86 -22.01
N ARG A 244 -7.16 10.71 -21.73
CA ARG A 244 -7.99 10.00 -22.71
C ARG A 244 -9.22 10.79 -23.08
N TYR A 245 -9.86 11.42 -22.09
CA TYR A 245 -10.97 12.32 -22.33
C TYR A 245 -10.56 13.47 -23.25
N ASP A 246 -9.48 14.17 -22.95
CA ASP A 246 -8.96 15.30 -23.74
C ASP A 246 -8.64 14.89 -25.18
N ALA A 247 -8.00 13.72 -25.36
CA ALA A 247 -7.69 13.18 -26.67
C ALA A 247 -8.96 12.84 -27.47
N ARG A 248 -9.95 12.19 -26.84
CA ARG A 248 -11.22 11.87 -27.50
C ARG A 248 -12.03 13.13 -27.82
N TYR A 249 -12.09 14.08 -26.90
CA TYR A 249 -12.75 15.36 -27.07
C TYR A 249 -12.17 16.13 -28.26
N LYS A 250 -10.83 16.18 -28.39
CA LYS A 250 -10.17 16.81 -29.53
C LYS A 250 -10.57 16.16 -30.87
N ASN A 251 -10.64 14.83 -30.93
CA ASN A 251 -11.06 14.11 -32.15
C ASN A 251 -12.52 14.40 -32.54
N LEU A 252 -13.38 14.74 -31.58
CA LEU A 252 -14.79 15.08 -31.84
C LEU A 252 -14.99 16.55 -32.23
N THR A 253 -14.17 17.47 -31.69
CA THR A 253 -14.44 18.92 -31.75
C THR A 253 -13.50 19.71 -32.65
N SER A 254 -12.31 19.17 -32.96
CA SER A 254 -11.24 19.91 -33.66
C SER A 254 -10.76 19.23 -34.94
N GLY A 255 -11.53 18.27 -35.46
CA GLY A 255 -11.20 17.44 -36.63
C GLY A 255 -10.39 16.20 -36.24
N GLY A 256 -10.71 15.08 -36.88
CA GLY A 256 -10.08 13.79 -36.64
C GLY A 256 -10.85 12.65 -37.31
N ILE A 257 -10.19 11.51 -37.48
CA ILE A 257 -10.68 10.37 -38.26
C ILE A 257 -11.96 9.71 -37.73
N LEU A 258 -12.42 10.09 -36.54
CA LEU A 258 -13.55 9.42 -35.87
C LEU A 258 -14.89 9.72 -36.54
N LEU A 259 -15.02 10.88 -37.19
CA LEU A 259 -16.28 11.38 -37.75
C LEU A 259 -16.27 11.49 -39.28
N ASP A 260 -15.15 11.14 -39.94
CA ASP A 260 -14.93 11.31 -41.39
C ASP A 260 -15.94 10.51 -42.26
N GLU A 261 -16.46 9.40 -41.74
CA GLU A 261 -17.39 8.54 -42.50
C GLU A 261 -18.86 8.97 -42.38
N TYR A 262 -19.18 9.96 -41.53
CA TYR A 262 -20.54 10.45 -41.28
C TYR A 262 -20.85 11.67 -42.14
N GLU A 263 -22.11 11.87 -42.51
CA GLU A 263 -22.50 12.98 -43.38
C GLU A 263 -22.74 14.26 -42.56
N ALA A 264 -22.33 15.41 -43.09
CA ALA A 264 -22.66 16.69 -42.49
C ALA A 264 -24.19 16.84 -42.35
N GLY A 265 -24.65 17.26 -41.17
CA GLY A 265 -26.06 17.26 -40.81
C GLY A 265 -26.52 16.03 -40.01
N ASP A 266 -25.72 14.97 -39.93
CA ASP A 266 -26.01 13.83 -39.06
C ASP A 266 -26.10 14.25 -37.58
N ILE A 267 -27.02 13.61 -36.85
CA ILE A 267 -27.34 13.95 -35.46
C ILE A 267 -26.73 12.90 -34.53
N PHE A 268 -25.84 13.37 -33.66
CA PHE A 268 -25.26 12.61 -32.55
C PHE A 268 -25.94 12.99 -31.24
N LYS A 269 -26.00 12.09 -30.27
CA LYS A 269 -26.66 12.36 -28.98
C LYS A 269 -25.75 12.08 -27.80
N ILE A 270 -25.86 12.89 -26.75
CA ILE A 270 -25.31 12.60 -25.43
C ILE A 270 -26.43 12.82 -24.42
N GLY A 271 -27.02 11.72 -23.93
CA GLY A 271 -28.28 11.79 -23.20
C GLY A 271 -29.36 12.44 -24.06
N ASP A 272 -30.06 13.44 -23.53
CA ASP A 272 -31.14 14.14 -24.24
C ASP A 272 -30.66 15.29 -25.14
N LYS A 273 -29.35 15.54 -25.22
CA LYS A 273 -28.77 16.62 -26.04
C LYS A 273 -28.40 16.11 -27.42
N GLU A 274 -28.77 16.87 -28.45
CA GLU A 274 -28.45 16.60 -29.85
C GLU A 274 -27.31 17.51 -30.33
N TYR A 275 -26.38 16.93 -31.07
CA TYR A 275 -25.24 17.62 -31.67
C TYR A 275 -25.21 17.31 -33.16
N ILE A 276 -25.26 18.36 -33.98
CA ILE A 276 -25.30 18.26 -35.44
C ILE A 276 -23.86 18.27 -35.97
N LEU A 277 -23.52 17.31 -36.82
CA LEU A 277 -22.21 17.23 -37.45
C LEU A 277 -22.02 18.38 -38.44
N SER A 278 -20.97 19.18 -38.23
CA SER A 278 -20.60 20.28 -39.14
C SER A 278 -20.02 19.76 -40.47
N GLU A 279 -19.95 20.63 -41.49
CA GLU A 279 -19.22 20.34 -42.75
C GLU A 279 -17.73 19.96 -42.55
N ASN A 280 -17.11 20.42 -41.45
CA ASN A 280 -15.73 20.08 -41.11
C ASN A 280 -15.60 18.75 -40.34
N HIS A 281 -16.66 17.93 -40.27
CA HIS A 281 -16.72 16.69 -39.49
C HIS A 281 -16.35 16.88 -38.01
N THR A 282 -16.92 17.90 -37.38
CA THR A 282 -16.78 18.22 -35.95
C THR A 282 -18.12 18.43 -35.29
N LEU A 283 -18.18 18.23 -33.98
CA LEU A 283 -19.33 18.47 -33.13
C LEU A 283 -19.04 19.62 -32.15
N ASP A 284 -19.98 20.54 -31.99
CA ASP A 284 -19.89 21.62 -31.00
C ASP A 284 -20.33 21.12 -29.62
N ILE A 285 -19.48 20.32 -28.98
CA ILE A 285 -19.74 19.71 -27.68
C ILE A 285 -19.03 20.54 -26.61
N PRO A 286 -19.72 21.02 -25.55
CA PRO A 286 -19.06 21.66 -24.42
C PRO A 286 -18.06 20.74 -23.72
N TYR A 287 -16.92 21.29 -23.30
CA TYR A 287 -15.92 20.54 -22.54
C TYR A 287 -16.49 20.09 -21.18
N GLY A 288 -16.36 18.80 -20.86
CA GLY A 288 -16.91 18.19 -19.66
C GLY A 288 -18.17 17.36 -19.88
N GLU A 289 -18.79 17.40 -21.06
CA GLU A 289 -19.89 16.49 -21.42
C GLU A 289 -19.44 15.03 -21.47
N ASP A 290 -20.36 14.08 -21.27
CA ASP A 290 -20.06 12.65 -21.27
C ASP A 290 -19.93 12.07 -22.68
N ILE A 291 -18.83 12.42 -23.35
CA ILE A 291 -18.49 11.98 -24.72
C ILE A 291 -18.25 10.46 -24.84
N TYR A 292 -18.20 9.73 -23.73
CA TYR A 292 -18.13 8.27 -23.72
C TYR A 292 -19.53 7.63 -23.74
N ASN A 293 -20.57 8.42 -23.48
CA ASN A 293 -21.97 8.09 -23.68
C ASN A 293 -22.53 8.71 -24.98
N LEU A 294 -21.65 8.97 -25.96
CA LEU A 294 -22.03 9.45 -27.28
C LEU A 294 -22.74 8.35 -28.08
N GLU A 295 -23.97 8.64 -28.50
CA GLU A 295 -24.78 7.83 -29.38
C GLU A 295 -24.60 8.29 -30.83
N TYR A 296 -24.28 7.33 -31.69
CA TYR A 296 -24.05 7.54 -33.11
C TYR A 296 -25.38 7.42 -33.88
N PRO A 297 -25.51 8.07 -35.04
CA PRO A 297 -26.69 7.94 -35.90
C PRO A 297 -27.01 6.46 -36.23
N SER A 298 -28.27 6.05 -36.06
CA SER A 298 -28.69 4.65 -36.18
C SER A 298 -28.64 4.09 -37.60
N ASN A 299 -28.60 4.97 -38.60
CA ASN A 299 -28.45 4.65 -40.02
C ASN A 299 -27.00 4.29 -40.39
N TYR A 300 -26.09 4.17 -39.42
CA TYR A 300 -24.71 3.73 -39.64
C TYR A 300 -24.42 2.43 -38.90
N LYS A 301 -23.62 1.55 -39.52
CA LYS A 301 -23.00 0.38 -38.89
C LYS A 301 -21.51 0.39 -39.19
N PHE A 302 -20.71 0.38 -38.13
CA PHE A 302 -19.23 0.44 -38.22
C PHE A 302 -18.75 1.59 -39.14
N GLY A 303 -19.38 2.77 -39.01
CA GLY A 303 -19.05 3.96 -39.80
C GLY A 303 -19.58 3.96 -41.23
N LYS A 304 -20.25 2.89 -41.68
CA LYS A 304 -20.89 2.84 -43.01
C LYS A 304 -22.37 3.07 -42.94
N LYS A 305 -22.88 3.96 -43.79
CA LYS A 305 -24.32 4.18 -43.97
C LYS A 305 -25.00 2.88 -44.40
N VAL A 306 -26.08 2.53 -43.73
CA VAL A 306 -26.92 1.37 -44.00
C VAL A 306 -28.17 1.86 -44.71
N GLU A 307 -28.42 1.33 -45.90
CA GLU A 307 -29.65 1.58 -46.67
C GLU A 307 -30.88 0.93 -46.02
#